data_AF-A0AAN7X587-F1
#
_entry.id   AF-A0AAN7X587-F1
#
_cell.length_a   1.000
_cell.length_b   1.000
_cell.length_c   1.000
_cell.angle_alpha   90.00
_cell.angle_beta   90.00
_cell.angle_gamma   90.00
#
_symmetry.space_group_name_H-M   'P 1'
#
loop_
_entity.id
_entity.type
_entity.pdbx_description
1 polymer ?
#
loop_
_entity_poly.entity_id
_entity_poly.type
_entity_poly.pdbx_seq_one_letter_code
_entity_poly.pdbx_strand_id
1 'polypeptide(L)'
;MASSAGLPPLGPDRAASSSGPHSAGRPPHRPHHHPLHPAHSSPGCVLMVESVDDAEGLYVAVERCPLCSTSRRRLTCARCVQAGDFVYFDARNTERYIEKLERLKKLKEEKEQLQQSAIQNMDKKLQADEMKWKIMSCKMKIEQLKEAVAAGNEEVKSDKELLLRSLEEKQRLQRRAGRHQDKRDKIERHNRRLGDLLEKRSRELQSRLGQLAALRRDHILELNTHIFPTQEEKLGSRDPADVVAECDPALTSSTVSELAEARRTTYLSGRWIWDDQNGETSISITGPPVTLPSNGDCSAYYTWVEEKSTNQGPELDHINPAHTISAALCYATQLVTILSHILDVNLPKKLCNSEFCGENLSRYRFTRALSKLNTNILHLCFSQHVDSEKLHPHHTLRNIMFLVSPENDNLGRTGPFEVSADLEESMEFVEPEAAGPAEESGDEAVTDEETDLGTDWETVPSPRFCDIPSQSMDLSQSALQVSQPSANAGGMISSAAASVSSWFRAYTGQR
;
A
#
# COMPACT_ATOMS: atom_id res chain seq x y z
N MET A 1 28.08 -19.57 -15.40
CA MET A 1 26.96 -18.97 -16.15
C MET A 1 26.27 -18.05 -15.15
N ALA A 2 26.53 -16.74 -15.15
CA ALA A 2 25.98 -15.73 -16.08
C ALA A 2 24.44 -15.73 -16.05
N SER A 3 23.74 -14.64 -15.69
CA SER A 3 24.09 -13.22 -15.86
C SER A 3 23.83 -12.33 -14.63
N SER A 4 24.49 -11.16 -14.62
CA SER A 4 24.36 -10.10 -13.62
C SER A 4 23.46 -8.96 -14.10
N ALA A 5 22.77 -8.28 -13.18
CA ALA A 5 22.17 -6.98 -13.41
C ALA A 5 22.80 -5.96 -12.44
N GLY A 6 23.43 -4.91 -12.98
CA GLY A 6 24.20 -3.93 -12.20
C GLY A 6 23.46 -2.61 -12.01
N LEU A 7 23.63 -2.01 -10.83
CA LEU A 7 23.24 -0.63 -10.52
C LEU A 7 24.50 0.27 -10.54
N PRO A 8 24.48 1.47 -11.14
CA PRO A 8 25.56 2.45 -11.04
C PRO A 8 25.36 3.44 -9.86
N PRO A 9 26.44 4.09 -9.38
CA PRO A 9 26.43 4.91 -8.15
C PRO A 9 26.16 6.42 -8.39
N LEU A 10 25.90 7.14 -7.29
CA LEU A 10 25.75 8.60 -7.25
C LEU A 10 27.09 9.32 -6.99
N GLY A 11 27.28 10.47 -7.67
CA GLY A 11 28.33 11.46 -7.41
C GLY A 11 27.92 12.82 -7.99
N PRO A 12 28.16 13.97 -7.31
CA PRO A 12 27.48 15.24 -7.64
C PRO A 12 28.39 16.25 -8.38
N ASP A 13 27.79 17.22 -9.08
CA ASP A 13 28.40 18.56 -9.18
C ASP A 13 27.42 19.72 -9.50
N ARG A 14 27.92 20.95 -9.35
CA ARG A 14 27.15 22.21 -9.16
C ARG A 14 26.60 22.90 -10.43
N ALA A 15 25.61 23.76 -10.16
CA ALA A 15 25.07 24.85 -10.98
C ALA A 15 26.16 25.69 -11.69
N ALA A 16 26.07 25.97 -12.99
CA ALA A 16 25.22 26.96 -13.70
C ALA A 16 25.83 28.37 -13.80
N SER A 17 26.04 28.83 -15.03
CA SER A 17 26.36 30.23 -15.35
C SER A 17 25.99 30.54 -16.82
N SER A 18 24.95 31.34 -17.03
CA SER A 18 24.54 31.87 -18.34
C SER A 18 24.89 33.36 -18.47
N SER A 19 25.22 33.78 -19.69
CA SER A 19 25.58 35.17 -20.05
C SER A 19 24.44 36.18 -19.92
N GLY A 20 24.77 37.46 -19.71
CA GLY A 20 23.85 38.61 -19.86
C GLY A 20 23.55 38.95 -21.34
N PRO A 21 23.11 40.20 -21.72
CA PRO A 21 23.40 41.48 -21.04
C PRO A 21 22.31 42.61 -21.11
N HIS A 22 22.68 43.81 -20.60
CA HIS A 22 22.21 45.17 -20.95
C HIS A 22 20.88 45.81 -20.43
N SER A 23 21.09 46.90 -19.64
CA SER A 23 20.59 48.28 -19.87
C SER A 23 19.31 48.85 -19.18
N ALA A 24 19.53 50.08 -18.65
CA ALA A 24 18.62 51.23 -18.47
C ALA A 24 17.61 51.27 -17.29
N GLY A 25 17.81 52.27 -16.42
CA GLY A 25 16.89 52.73 -15.36
C GLY A 25 17.49 53.94 -14.62
N ARG A 26 16.70 54.96 -14.27
CA ARG A 26 17.14 56.33 -13.85
C ARG A 26 16.51 56.72 -12.48
N PRO A 27 16.58 58.01 -12.06
CA PRO A 27 17.44 58.70 -11.06
C PRO A 27 16.88 58.56 -9.59
N PRO A 28 17.01 59.48 -8.59
CA PRO A 28 17.71 60.79 -8.48
C PRO A 28 18.45 61.13 -7.15
N HIS A 29 19.31 62.18 -7.16
CA HIS A 29 19.09 63.48 -6.47
C HIS A 29 20.36 64.37 -6.41
N ARG A 30 20.18 65.70 -6.44
CA ARG A 30 21.19 66.75 -6.13
C ARG A 30 21.14 67.12 -4.63
N PRO A 31 22.14 67.82 -4.07
CA PRO A 31 21.91 69.27 -3.82
C PRO A 31 23.08 70.25 -4.15
N HIS A 32 22.66 71.50 -4.37
CA HIS A 32 23.30 72.81 -4.11
C HIS A 32 24.77 73.15 -4.44
N HIS A 33 24.90 74.21 -5.25
CA HIS A 33 25.96 75.23 -5.16
C HIS A 33 25.34 76.63 -5.11
N HIS A 34 25.91 77.52 -4.30
CA HIS A 34 25.75 78.97 -4.41
C HIS A 34 27.07 79.68 -4.08
N PRO A 35 27.26 80.96 -4.49
CA PRO A 35 28.56 81.48 -4.94
C PRO A 35 29.17 82.51 -3.97
N LEU A 36 30.37 83.02 -4.28
CA LEU A 36 30.86 84.33 -3.84
C LEU A 36 32.03 84.85 -4.70
N HIS A 37 31.88 86.07 -5.23
CA HIS A 37 32.94 87.07 -5.52
C HIS A 37 33.38 87.73 -4.17
N PRO A 38 34.38 88.64 -4.05
CA PRO A 38 35.00 89.56 -5.01
C PRO A 38 36.56 89.37 -5.08
N ALA A 39 37.51 90.30 -5.28
CA ALA A 39 37.52 91.78 -5.33
C ALA A 39 38.73 92.36 -6.13
N HIS A 40 38.83 93.69 -6.18
CA HIS A 40 39.96 94.48 -6.69
C HIS A 40 40.97 94.83 -5.59
N SER A 41 42.25 95.09 -5.93
CA SER A 41 43.04 96.23 -5.39
C SER A 41 44.42 96.41 -6.06
N SER A 42 44.68 97.63 -6.56
CA SER A 42 46.02 98.29 -6.60
C SER A 42 46.21 99.05 -5.24
N PRO A 43 47.30 99.80 -4.89
CA PRO A 43 48.13 100.70 -5.72
C PRO A 43 49.62 100.93 -5.28
N GLY A 44 50.28 101.99 -5.79
CA GLY A 44 51.52 102.61 -5.26
C GLY A 44 52.81 102.26 -6.03
N CYS A 45 53.58 103.14 -6.71
CA CYS A 45 53.94 104.57 -6.59
C CYS A 45 55.06 104.90 -5.59
N VAL A 46 56.29 105.14 -6.08
CA VAL A 46 57.38 105.94 -5.44
C VAL A 46 58.24 106.61 -6.54
N LEU A 47 58.77 107.81 -6.27
CA LEU A 47 59.57 108.68 -7.16
C LEU A 47 61.10 108.59 -6.95
N MET A 48 61.85 108.94 -8.01
CA MET A 48 63.10 109.75 -8.06
C MET A 48 63.09 110.53 -9.41
N VAL A 49 63.51 111.80 -9.61
CA VAL A 49 64.23 112.86 -8.87
C VAL A 49 65.75 112.98 -9.15
N GLU A 50 66.11 114.10 -9.82
CA GLU A 50 67.42 114.81 -9.90
C GLU A 50 68.65 114.07 -10.52
N SER A 51 69.69 114.74 -11.07
CA SER A 51 70.06 116.17 -11.14
C SER A 51 70.75 116.60 -12.46
N VAL A 52 71.00 117.91 -12.57
CA VAL A 52 71.98 118.66 -13.39
C VAL A 52 73.42 118.03 -13.44
N ASP A 53 74.39 118.41 -14.30
CA ASP A 53 74.70 119.77 -14.81
C ASP A 53 75.56 119.87 -16.11
N ASP A 54 75.80 121.12 -16.52
CA ASP A 54 76.48 121.68 -17.72
C ASP A 54 77.80 121.05 -18.26
N ALA A 55 77.99 121.20 -19.59
CA ALA A 55 79.25 121.63 -20.20
C ALA A 55 79.07 122.19 -21.64
N GLU A 56 79.64 123.37 -21.88
CA GLU A 56 79.48 124.26 -23.03
C GLU A 56 79.93 123.75 -24.42
N GLY A 57 79.38 124.39 -25.46
CA GLY A 57 80.23 125.10 -26.44
C GLY A 57 80.54 124.44 -27.80
N LEU A 58 79.75 124.79 -28.84
CA LEU A 58 80.20 125.45 -30.09
C LEU A 58 79.08 125.49 -31.15
N TYR A 59 79.02 126.58 -31.93
CA TYR A 59 77.93 126.88 -32.87
C TYR A 59 78.25 126.48 -34.33
N VAL A 60 77.18 126.41 -35.16
CA VAL A 60 77.16 126.33 -36.65
C VAL A 60 77.55 124.95 -37.22
N ALA A 61 76.85 124.34 -38.19
CA ALA A 61 75.81 124.82 -39.11
C ALA A 61 74.50 124.01 -39.05
N VAL A 62 73.37 124.62 -39.41
CA VAL A 62 72.11 123.90 -39.65
C VAL A 62 71.97 123.59 -41.14
N GLU A 63 72.39 122.40 -41.56
CA GLU A 63 72.10 121.92 -42.91
C GLU A 63 70.59 121.79 -43.12
N ARG A 64 70.10 122.33 -44.24
CA ARG A 64 68.68 122.24 -44.62
C ARG A 64 68.43 120.92 -45.32
N CYS A 65 67.30 120.27 -45.01
CA CYS A 65 66.91 119.05 -45.72
C CYS A 65 66.81 119.32 -47.23
N PRO A 66 67.54 118.60 -48.11
CA PRO A 66 67.56 118.88 -49.54
C PRO A 66 66.23 118.58 -50.27
N LEU A 67 65.27 117.95 -49.60
CA LEU A 67 63.95 117.61 -50.15
C LEU A 67 62.81 118.55 -49.69
N CYS A 68 62.95 119.22 -48.54
CA CYS A 68 61.89 120.08 -47.99
C CYS A 68 62.39 121.40 -47.39
N SER A 69 63.68 121.72 -47.58
CA SER A 69 64.37 122.95 -47.16
C SER A 69 64.27 123.32 -45.67
N THR A 70 63.60 122.49 -44.86
CA THR A 70 63.34 122.74 -43.46
C THR A 70 64.57 122.37 -42.64
N SER A 71 64.99 123.29 -41.77
CA SER A 71 66.11 123.13 -40.84
C SER A 71 65.75 122.15 -39.72
N ARG A 72 66.01 120.85 -39.94
CA ARG A 72 65.80 119.78 -38.93
C ARG A 72 67.13 119.39 -38.29
N ARG A 73 67.17 119.33 -36.95
CA ARG A 73 68.43 119.17 -36.17
C ARG A 73 69.20 117.87 -36.42
N ARG A 74 68.59 116.81 -36.96
CA ARG A 74 69.26 115.52 -37.23
C ARG A 74 68.68 114.89 -38.51
N LEU A 75 69.56 114.51 -39.44
CA LEU A 75 69.27 113.72 -40.65
C LEU A 75 70.16 112.47 -40.60
N THR A 76 69.58 111.27 -40.74
CA THR A 76 70.33 110.01 -40.73
C THR A 76 70.72 109.58 -42.15
N CYS A 77 72.00 109.29 -42.36
CA CYS A 77 72.51 108.85 -43.67
C CYS A 77 72.26 107.35 -43.91
N ALA A 78 72.40 106.91 -45.16
CA ALA A 78 72.18 105.51 -45.55
C ALA A 78 73.06 104.51 -44.77
N ARG A 79 74.30 104.89 -44.42
CA ARG A 79 75.20 104.06 -43.60
C ARG A 79 74.66 103.85 -42.18
N CYS A 80 74.13 104.90 -41.55
CA CYS A 80 73.49 104.80 -40.23
C CYS A 80 72.23 103.93 -40.26
N VAL A 81 71.44 104.02 -41.33
CA VAL A 81 70.26 103.14 -41.53
C VAL A 81 70.69 101.68 -41.69
N GLN A 82 71.68 101.39 -42.54
CA GLN A 82 72.21 100.04 -42.77
C GLN A 82 72.87 99.43 -41.53
N ALA A 83 73.57 100.25 -40.73
CA ALA A 83 74.19 99.82 -39.47
C ALA A 83 73.21 99.74 -38.29
N GLY A 84 71.93 100.12 -38.46
CA GLY A 84 70.97 100.20 -37.36
C GLY A 84 71.26 101.30 -36.33
N ASP A 85 72.15 102.25 -36.65
CA ASP A 85 72.51 103.39 -35.80
C ASP A 85 71.59 104.58 -36.05
N PHE A 86 70.31 104.40 -35.72
CA PHE A 86 69.31 105.45 -35.74
C PHE A 86 68.32 105.29 -34.59
N VAL A 87 67.74 106.41 -34.17
CA VAL A 87 66.82 106.53 -33.02
C VAL A 87 65.45 107.06 -33.48
N TYR A 88 64.43 106.88 -32.65
CA TYR A 88 63.08 107.35 -32.98
C TYR A 88 62.98 108.88 -32.86
N PHE A 89 62.26 109.53 -33.79
CA PHE A 89 62.28 111.00 -33.93
C PHE A 89 61.75 111.76 -32.70
N ASP A 90 60.80 111.19 -31.96
CA ASP A 90 60.08 111.85 -30.86
C ASP A 90 60.85 111.91 -29.51
N ALA A 91 62.15 111.59 -29.50
CA ALA A 91 63.06 111.61 -28.33
C ALA A 91 62.68 110.75 -27.10
N ARG A 92 61.44 110.27 -26.96
CA ARG A 92 60.97 109.41 -25.85
C ARG A 92 61.69 108.06 -25.73
N ASN A 93 62.43 107.67 -26.77
CA ASN A 93 63.13 106.40 -26.82
C ASN A 93 64.46 106.60 -27.55
N THR A 94 65.51 106.82 -26.74
CA THR A 94 66.90 107.15 -27.15
C THR A 94 67.70 105.95 -27.63
N GLU A 95 67.17 104.73 -27.49
CA GLU A 95 67.80 103.47 -27.88
C GLU A 95 67.82 103.30 -29.40
N ARG A 96 69.00 102.90 -29.91
CA ARG A 96 69.30 102.67 -31.32
C ARG A 96 68.57 101.44 -31.85
N TYR A 97 68.31 101.38 -33.16
CA TYR A 97 67.63 100.22 -33.76
C TYR A 97 68.43 98.91 -33.56
N ILE A 98 69.76 98.96 -33.62
CA ILE A 98 70.62 97.80 -33.37
C ILE A 98 70.49 97.26 -31.92
N GLU A 99 70.48 98.16 -30.92
CA GLU A 99 70.28 97.81 -29.50
C GLU A 99 68.91 97.15 -29.27
N LYS A 100 67.85 97.65 -29.94
CA LYS A 100 66.52 97.02 -29.91
C LYS A 100 66.50 95.63 -30.52
N LEU A 101 67.28 95.40 -31.57
CA LEU A 101 67.35 94.13 -32.26
C LEU A 101 68.14 93.09 -31.44
N GLU A 102 69.20 93.51 -30.76
CA GLU A 102 69.92 92.72 -29.75
C GLU A 102 69.03 92.40 -28.55
N ARG A 103 68.31 93.39 -28.01
CA ARG A 103 67.33 93.16 -26.93
C ARG A 103 66.22 92.20 -27.37
N LEU A 104 65.70 92.32 -28.60
CA LEU A 104 64.73 91.37 -29.14
C LEU A 104 65.30 89.96 -29.27
N LYS A 105 66.58 89.82 -29.66
CA LYS A 105 67.27 88.53 -29.70
C LYS A 105 67.38 87.92 -28.29
N LYS A 106 67.85 88.70 -27.32
CA LYS A 106 67.94 88.29 -25.90
C LYS A 106 66.58 87.88 -25.33
N LEU A 107 65.53 88.65 -25.60
CA LEU A 107 64.16 88.32 -25.18
C LEU A 107 63.61 87.05 -25.85
N LYS A 108 64.03 86.72 -27.07
CA LYS A 108 63.69 85.43 -27.71
C LYS A 108 64.43 84.27 -27.03
N GLU A 109 65.73 84.41 -26.76
CA GLU A 109 66.53 83.41 -26.05
C GLU A 109 65.99 83.19 -24.62
N GLU A 110 65.66 84.25 -23.88
CA GLU A 110 65.02 84.20 -22.56
C GLU A 110 63.62 83.54 -22.62
N LYS A 111 62.82 83.86 -23.64
CA LYS A 111 61.52 83.22 -23.87
C LYS A 111 61.68 81.72 -24.12
N GLU A 112 62.61 81.31 -24.98
CA GLU A 112 62.87 79.89 -25.27
C GLU A 112 63.34 79.14 -24.02
N GLN A 113 64.25 79.73 -23.23
CA GLN A 113 64.67 79.17 -21.94
C GLN A 113 63.51 79.04 -20.94
N LEU A 114 62.64 80.06 -20.84
CA LEU A 114 61.45 80.01 -20.01
C LEU A 114 60.45 78.94 -20.49
N GLN A 115 60.26 78.79 -21.80
CA GLN A 115 59.41 77.73 -22.37
C GLN A 115 59.99 76.34 -22.07
N GLN A 116 61.30 76.13 -22.25
CA GLN A 116 61.98 74.89 -21.93
C GLN A 116 61.84 74.52 -20.44
N SER A 117 62.04 75.50 -19.55
CA SER A 117 61.89 75.36 -18.10
C SER A 117 60.44 75.05 -17.69
N ALA A 118 59.46 75.73 -18.30
CA ALA A 118 58.04 75.47 -18.08
C ALA A 118 57.66 74.03 -18.49
N ILE A 119 58.10 73.57 -19.66
CA ILE A 119 57.87 72.20 -20.14
C ILE A 119 58.48 71.17 -19.18
N GLN A 120 59.74 71.36 -18.74
CA GLN A 120 60.39 70.45 -17.79
C GLN A 120 59.68 70.42 -16.42
N ASN A 121 59.16 71.54 -15.94
CA ASN A 121 58.43 71.60 -14.68
C ASN A 121 57.01 70.99 -14.81
N MET A 122 56.36 71.11 -15.98
CA MET A 122 55.12 70.42 -16.28
C MET A 122 55.31 68.90 -16.36
N ASP A 123 56.36 68.42 -17.04
CA ASP A 123 56.69 66.99 -17.13
C ASP A 123 56.92 66.38 -15.72
N LYS A 124 57.73 67.03 -14.88
CA LYS A 124 57.92 66.62 -13.47
C LYS A 124 56.61 66.58 -12.68
N LYS A 125 55.66 67.50 -12.94
CA LYS A 125 54.33 67.49 -12.32
C LYS A 125 53.47 66.33 -12.83
N LEU A 126 53.45 66.08 -14.13
CA LEU A 126 52.74 64.95 -14.74
C LEU A 126 53.24 63.61 -14.18
N GLN A 127 54.55 63.41 -14.12
CA GLN A 127 55.16 62.20 -13.52
C GLN A 127 54.79 62.05 -12.03
N ALA A 128 54.82 63.14 -11.27
CA ALA A 128 54.43 63.12 -9.86
C ALA A 128 52.94 62.77 -9.66
N ASP A 129 52.06 63.30 -10.52
CA ASP A 129 50.63 63.01 -10.45
C ASP A 129 50.30 61.59 -10.97
N GLU A 130 50.99 61.10 -12.00
CA GLU A 130 50.91 59.70 -12.44
C GLU A 130 51.29 58.74 -11.31
N MET A 131 52.37 59.03 -10.58
CA MET A 131 52.78 58.24 -9.41
C MET A 131 51.77 58.33 -8.26
N LYS A 132 51.12 59.47 -8.03
CA LYS A 132 49.98 59.55 -7.08
C LYS A 132 48.82 58.66 -7.52
N TRP A 133 48.45 58.67 -8.79
CA TRP A 133 47.38 57.82 -9.33
C TRP A 133 47.72 56.32 -9.17
N LYS A 134 48.96 55.93 -9.47
CA LYS A 134 49.46 54.56 -9.23
C LYS A 134 49.38 54.17 -7.75
N ILE A 135 49.80 55.06 -6.83
CA ILE A 135 49.70 54.83 -5.38
C ILE A 135 48.23 54.72 -4.93
N MET A 136 47.34 55.58 -5.40
CA MET A 136 45.91 55.55 -5.07
C MET A 136 45.24 54.27 -5.58
N SER A 137 45.55 53.86 -6.81
CA SER A 137 45.07 52.60 -7.40
C SER A 137 45.55 51.39 -6.59
N CYS A 138 46.83 51.36 -6.20
CA CYS A 138 47.37 50.31 -5.34
C CYS A 138 46.70 50.29 -3.96
N LYS A 139 46.45 51.45 -3.34
CA LYS A 139 45.73 51.54 -2.05
C LYS A 139 44.30 51.02 -2.16
N MET A 140 43.53 51.42 -3.17
CA MET A 140 42.19 50.89 -3.41
C MET A 140 42.20 49.37 -3.60
N LYS A 141 43.16 48.84 -4.37
CA LYS A 141 43.31 47.39 -4.58
C LYS A 141 43.66 46.65 -3.29
N ILE A 142 44.47 47.25 -2.41
CA ILE A 142 44.80 46.67 -1.10
C ILE A 142 43.56 46.59 -0.20
N GLU A 143 42.73 47.65 -0.14
CA GLU A 143 41.50 47.59 0.67
C GLU A 143 40.49 46.58 0.11
N GLN A 144 40.29 46.54 -1.22
CA GLN A 144 39.45 45.52 -1.87
C GLN A 144 39.92 44.09 -1.57
N LEU A 145 41.24 43.84 -1.54
CA LEU A 145 41.80 42.53 -1.18
C LEU A 145 41.59 42.20 0.30
N LYS A 146 41.68 43.17 1.21
CA LYS A 146 41.36 42.97 2.63
C LYS A 146 39.89 42.64 2.84
N GLU A 147 38.98 43.35 2.17
CA GLU A 147 37.54 43.09 2.21
C GLU A 147 37.22 41.68 1.69
N ALA A 148 37.81 41.27 0.57
CA ALA A 148 37.66 39.92 0.03
C ALA A 148 38.18 38.83 1.00
N VAL A 149 39.34 39.05 1.64
CA VAL A 149 39.89 38.13 2.65
C VAL A 149 39.01 38.08 3.91
N ALA A 150 38.48 39.22 4.36
CA ALA A 150 37.56 39.26 5.50
C ALA A 150 36.25 38.51 5.21
N ALA A 151 35.66 38.71 4.02
CA ALA A 151 34.46 38.01 3.59
C ALA A 151 34.68 36.48 3.50
N GLY A 152 35.76 36.05 2.85
CA GLY A 152 36.10 34.63 2.75
C GLY A 152 36.40 33.96 4.10
N ASN A 153 36.99 34.69 5.06
CA ASN A 153 37.21 34.17 6.41
C ASN A 153 35.91 33.94 7.18
N GLU A 154 34.91 34.82 7.03
CA GLU A 154 33.61 34.65 7.69
C GLU A 154 32.77 33.55 7.00
N GLU A 155 32.87 33.40 5.67
CA GLU A 155 32.29 32.26 4.93
C GLU A 155 32.88 30.92 5.43
N VAL A 156 34.22 30.81 5.49
CA VAL A 156 34.91 29.63 6.04
C VAL A 156 34.53 29.33 7.49
N LYS A 157 34.23 30.35 8.30
CA LYS A 157 33.76 30.19 9.67
C LYS A 157 32.33 29.67 9.73
N SER A 158 31.41 30.24 8.94
CA SER A 158 30.04 29.77 8.77
C SER A 158 30.00 28.30 8.31
N ASP A 159 30.81 27.94 7.31
CA ASP A 159 30.89 26.56 6.80
C ASP A 159 31.41 25.58 7.85
N LYS A 160 32.37 25.98 8.69
CA LYS A 160 32.85 25.16 9.82
C LYS A 160 31.75 24.92 10.85
N GLU A 161 30.97 25.94 11.21
CA GLU A 161 29.85 25.79 12.12
C GLU A 161 28.75 24.87 11.55
N LEU A 162 28.45 25.00 10.25
CA LEU A 162 27.47 24.16 9.57
C LEU A 162 27.94 22.69 9.48
N LEU A 163 29.24 22.46 9.19
CA LEU A 163 29.85 21.15 9.18
C LEU A 163 29.78 20.46 10.56
N LEU A 164 30.06 21.20 11.65
CA LEU A 164 29.95 20.67 13.01
C LEU A 164 28.50 20.26 13.34
N ARG A 165 27.51 21.11 13.04
CA ARG A 165 26.08 20.77 13.23
C ARG A 165 25.68 19.53 12.42
N SER A 166 26.15 19.41 11.18
CA SER A 166 25.91 18.24 10.33
C SER A 166 26.54 16.96 10.91
N LEU A 167 27.75 17.06 11.48
CA LEU A 167 28.42 15.94 12.16
C LEU A 167 27.65 15.48 13.41
N GLU A 168 27.20 16.42 14.24
CA GLU A 168 26.37 16.13 15.43
C GLU A 168 25.05 15.46 15.05
N GLU A 169 24.38 15.96 14.01
CA GLU A 169 23.16 15.34 13.48
C GLU A 169 23.43 13.93 12.95
N LYS A 170 24.50 13.71 12.17
CA LYS A 170 24.90 12.38 11.71
C LYS A 170 25.11 11.42 12.88
N GLN A 171 25.81 11.85 13.93
CA GLN A 171 26.00 11.06 15.16
C GLN A 171 24.69 10.81 15.92
N ARG A 172 23.76 11.78 15.93
CA ARG A 172 22.41 11.63 16.52
C ARG A 172 21.59 10.58 15.77
N LEU A 173 21.61 10.63 14.44
CA LEU A 173 20.92 9.68 13.56
C LEU A 173 21.53 8.28 13.66
N GLN A 174 22.86 8.15 13.68
CA GLN A 174 23.54 6.86 13.86
C GLN A 174 23.19 6.21 15.20
N ARG A 175 23.15 6.98 16.30
CA ARG A 175 22.67 6.50 17.61
C ARG A 175 21.19 6.10 17.60
N ARG A 176 20.34 6.76 16.80
CA ARG A 176 18.92 6.38 16.62
C ARG A 176 18.79 5.09 15.81
N ALA A 177 19.59 4.94 14.74
CA ALA A 177 19.62 3.74 13.91
C ALA A 177 20.03 2.50 14.73
N GLY A 178 21.06 2.61 15.59
CA GLY A 178 21.46 1.53 16.51
C GLY A 178 20.31 1.07 17.41
N ARG A 179 19.58 1.99 18.07
CA ARG A 179 18.43 1.63 18.92
C ARG A 179 17.28 0.97 18.13
N HIS A 180 17.06 1.39 16.88
CA HIS A 180 16.06 0.77 16.01
C HIS A 180 16.49 -0.62 15.55
N GLN A 181 17.78 -0.82 15.27
CA GLN A 181 18.37 -2.13 15.00
C GLN A 181 18.19 -3.06 16.21
N ASP A 182 18.57 -2.64 17.42
CA ASP A 182 18.37 -3.42 18.64
C ASP A 182 16.90 -3.81 18.86
N LYS A 183 15.97 -2.91 18.54
CA LYS A 183 14.53 -3.17 18.62
C LYS A 183 14.08 -4.19 17.58
N ARG A 184 14.53 -4.06 16.32
CA ARG A 184 14.25 -5.02 15.25
C ARG A 184 14.75 -6.40 15.62
N ASP A 185 15.98 -6.50 16.09
CA ASP A 185 16.63 -7.77 16.42
C ASP A 185 16.04 -8.41 17.69
N LYS A 186 15.40 -7.62 18.57
CA LYS A 186 14.55 -8.14 19.67
C LYS A 186 13.21 -8.68 19.15
N ILE A 187 12.53 -7.96 18.27
CA ILE A 187 11.26 -8.39 17.66
C ILE A 187 11.47 -9.67 16.84
N GLU A 188 12.50 -9.72 16.02
CA GLU A 188 12.81 -10.88 15.19
C GLU A 188 13.07 -12.14 16.04
N ARG A 189 13.85 -12.03 17.12
CA ARG A 189 14.05 -13.12 18.08
C ARG A 189 12.77 -13.54 18.80
N HIS A 190 11.85 -12.61 19.06
CA HIS A 190 10.55 -12.94 19.64
C HIS A 190 9.67 -13.69 18.63
N ASN A 191 9.58 -13.19 17.40
CA ASN A 191 8.80 -13.82 16.32
C ASN A 191 9.30 -15.24 16.00
N ARG A 192 10.63 -15.45 15.94
CA ARG A 192 11.21 -16.80 15.77
C ARG A 192 10.75 -17.76 16.87
N ARG A 193 10.87 -17.35 18.15
CA ARG A 193 10.38 -18.15 19.30
C ARG A 193 8.88 -18.44 19.26
N LEU A 194 8.07 -17.51 18.77
CA LEU A 194 6.64 -17.75 18.57
C LEU A 194 6.39 -18.75 17.44
N GLY A 195 7.13 -18.66 16.33
CA GLY A 195 7.11 -19.66 15.26
C GLY A 195 7.46 -21.07 15.76
N ASP A 196 8.60 -21.21 16.45
CA ASP A 196 9.04 -22.49 17.05
C ASP A 196 7.97 -23.09 17.98
N LEU A 197 7.28 -22.23 18.76
CA LEU A 197 6.23 -22.64 19.68
C LEU A 197 4.94 -23.06 18.94
N LEU A 198 4.54 -22.33 17.90
CA LEU A 198 3.39 -22.67 17.06
C LEU A 198 3.62 -23.98 16.31
N GLU A 199 4.80 -24.20 15.72
CA GLU A 199 5.16 -25.47 15.08
C GLU A 199 5.19 -26.64 16.06
N LYS A 200 5.66 -26.40 17.30
CA LYS A 200 5.63 -27.42 18.35
C LYS A 200 4.19 -27.76 18.75
N ARG A 201 3.31 -26.76 18.95
CA ARG A 201 1.91 -26.97 19.30
C ARG A 201 1.09 -27.59 18.17
N SER A 202 1.34 -27.21 16.92
CA SER A 202 0.73 -27.82 15.74
C SER A 202 1.06 -29.32 15.64
N ARG A 203 2.34 -29.69 15.81
CA ARG A 203 2.75 -31.10 15.86
C ARG A 203 2.15 -31.87 17.04
N GLU A 204 2.08 -31.25 18.21
CA GLU A 204 1.43 -31.84 19.39
C GLU A 204 -0.07 -32.07 19.14
N LEU A 205 -0.77 -31.11 18.55
CA LEU A 205 -2.18 -31.23 18.17
C LEU A 205 -2.38 -32.35 17.15
N GLN A 206 -1.61 -32.37 16.05
CA GLN A 206 -1.71 -33.40 15.03
C GLN A 206 -1.47 -34.81 15.60
N SER A 207 -0.50 -34.96 16.51
CA SER A 207 -0.25 -36.23 17.20
C SER A 207 -1.41 -36.65 18.10
N ARG A 208 -2.06 -35.71 18.81
CA ARG A 208 -3.23 -35.99 19.65
C ARG A 208 -4.46 -36.34 18.82
N LEU A 209 -4.69 -35.65 17.70
CA LEU A 209 -5.76 -35.96 16.77
C LEU A 209 -5.58 -37.34 16.12
N GLY A 210 -4.34 -37.72 15.76
CA GLY A 210 -4.05 -39.08 15.28
C GLY A 210 -4.33 -40.17 16.32
N GLN A 211 -3.97 -39.93 17.59
CA GLN A 211 -4.30 -40.85 18.70
C GLN A 211 -5.81 -40.95 18.94
N LEU A 212 -6.53 -39.82 18.88
CA LEU A 212 -7.99 -39.80 19.01
C LEU A 212 -8.68 -40.54 17.85
N ALA A 213 -8.19 -40.36 16.62
CA ALA A 213 -8.71 -41.06 15.45
C ALA A 213 -8.52 -42.59 15.55
N ALA A 214 -7.36 -43.05 16.03
CA ALA A 214 -7.12 -44.47 16.30
C ALA A 214 -8.09 -45.02 17.36
N LEU A 215 -8.22 -44.36 18.51
CA LEU A 215 -9.15 -44.79 19.57
C LEU A 215 -10.62 -44.82 19.11
N ARG A 216 -11.03 -43.85 18.28
CA ARG A 216 -12.36 -43.83 17.65
C ARG A 216 -12.55 -45.00 16.70
N ARG A 217 -11.56 -45.28 15.85
CA ARG A 217 -11.58 -46.41 14.91
C ARG A 217 -11.70 -47.73 15.64
N ASP A 218 -10.84 -47.97 16.64
CA ASP A 218 -10.84 -49.21 17.42
C ASP A 218 -12.22 -49.43 18.07
N HIS A 219 -12.79 -48.40 18.71
CA HIS A 219 -14.12 -48.49 19.33
C HIS A 219 -15.25 -48.71 18.29
N ILE A 220 -15.17 -48.10 17.11
CA ILE A 220 -16.15 -48.31 16.02
C ILE A 220 -16.05 -49.74 15.46
N LEU A 221 -14.84 -50.29 15.33
CA LEU A 221 -14.62 -51.66 14.89
C LEU A 221 -15.11 -52.67 15.94
N GLU A 222 -14.88 -52.42 17.24
CA GLU A 222 -15.46 -53.23 18.33
C GLU A 222 -17.00 -53.17 18.33
N LEU A 223 -17.58 -51.96 18.18
CA LEU A 223 -19.03 -51.73 18.09
C LEU A 223 -19.67 -52.50 16.93
N ASN A 224 -19.08 -52.40 15.73
CA ASN A 224 -19.54 -53.14 14.55
C ASN A 224 -19.32 -54.65 14.70
N THR A 225 -18.21 -55.10 15.31
CA THR A 225 -17.91 -56.54 15.46
C THR A 225 -18.82 -57.23 16.48
N HIS A 226 -19.15 -56.56 17.58
CA HIS A 226 -19.77 -57.20 18.75
C HIS A 226 -21.24 -56.82 18.99
N ILE A 227 -21.69 -55.64 18.55
CA ILE A 227 -23.04 -55.13 18.84
C ILE A 227 -23.86 -54.98 17.56
N PHE A 228 -23.27 -54.43 16.48
CA PHE A 228 -23.94 -54.22 15.20
C PHE A 228 -23.23 -54.93 14.03
N PRO A 229 -23.03 -56.26 14.07
CA PRO A 229 -22.42 -56.98 12.96
C PRO A 229 -23.23 -56.77 11.69
N THR A 230 -22.57 -56.24 10.66
CA THR A 230 -23.10 -56.03 9.31
C THR A 230 -22.49 -57.07 8.37
N GLN A 231 -23.33 -57.85 7.68
CA GLN A 231 -22.89 -58.94 6.80
C GLN A 231 -23.73 -58.97 5.52
N GLU A 232 -23.10 -59.27 4.38
CA GLU A 232 -23.77 -59.41 3.08
C GLU A 232 -24.24 -60.86 2.92
N GLU A 233 -25.56 -61.05 2.96
CA GLU A 233 -26.24 -62.33 2.83
C GLU A 233 -26.72 -62.51 1.39
N LYS A 234 -26.15 -63.51 0.71
CA LYS A 234 -26.62 -63.92 -0.63
C LYS A 234 -27.85 -64.79 -0.47
N LEU A 235 -29.00 -64.33 -0.95
CA LEU A 235 -30.27 -65.06 -0.88
C LEU A 235 -30.32 -66.16 -1.96
N GLY A 236 -29.41 -67.14 -1.83
CA GLY A 236 -29.05 -68.08 -2.90
C GLY A 236 -28.95 -69.53 -2.45
N SER A 237 -30.09 -70.14 -2.10
CA SER A 237 -30.24 -71.60 -2.16
C SER A 237 -30.36 -72.05 -3.62
N ARG A 238 -29.29 -71.91 -4.41
CA ARG A 238 -29.25 -72.37 -5.79
C ARG A 238 -29.00 -73.88 -5.80
N ASP A 239 -29.96 -74.64 -6.29
CA ASP A 239 -29.86 -76.10 -6.48
C ASP A 239 -28.65 -76.39 -7.41
N PRO A 240 -27.74 -77.32 -7.08
CA PRO A 240 -26.54 -77.59 -7.89
C PRO A 240 -26.78 -77.89 -9.39
N ALA A 241 -28.02 -78.19 -9.79
CA ALA A 241 -28.41 -78.38 -11.19
C ALA A 241 -28.30 -77.09 -12.05
N ASP A 242 -28.59 -75.91 -11.50
CA ASP A 242 -28.66 -74.66 -12.28
C ASP A 242 -27.30 -74.05 -12.63
N VAL A 243 -26.20 -74.66 -12.20
CA VAL A 243 -24.83 -74.26 -12.58
C VAL A 243 -24.44 -74.80 -13.97
N VAL A 244 -25.20 -75.76 -14.51
CA VAL A 244 -24.87 -76.46 -15.76
C VAL A 244 -25.45 -75.77 -17.01
N ALA A 245 -26.35 -74.79 -16.85
CA ALA A 245 -27.03 -74.11 -17.96
C ALA A 245 -26.29 -72.90 -18.55
N GLU A 246 -25.29 -72.33 -17.86
CA GLU A 246 -24.61 -71.08 -18.26
C GLU A 246 -23.26 -71.30 -18.97
N CYS A 247 -23.07 -72.47 -19.61
CA CYS A 247 -21.84 -72.82 -20.35
C CYS A 247 -22.11 -73.13 -21.83
N ASP A 248 -22.78 -72.22 -22.54
CA ASP A 248 -22.72 -72.17 -24.01
C ASP A 248 -22.22 -70.79 -24.50
N PRO A 249 -20.91 -70.65 -24.80
CA PRO A 249 -20.31 -69.37 -25.22
C PRO A 249 -20.72 -68.89 -26.62
N ALA A 250 -21.59 -69.62 -27.35
CA ALA A 250 -21.88 -69.36 -28.77
C ALA A 250 -23.16 -68.54 -29.02
N LEU A 251 -23.97 -68.21 -28.00
CA LEU A 251 -25.30 -67.61 -28.16
C LEU A 251 -25.58 -66.34 -27.32
N THR A 252 -24.55 -65.64 -26.84
CA THR A 252 -24.72 -64.34 -26.15
C THR A 252 -25.04 -63.21 -27.14
N SER A 253 -26.31 -63.13 -27.56
CA SER A 253 -26.86 -62.04 -28.38
C SER A 253 -26.75 -60.68 -27.68
N SER A 254 -26.71 -59.58 -28.45
CA SER A 254 -26.85 -58.20 -27.94
C SER A 254 -28.05 -58.07 -27.01
N THR A 255 -29.19 -58.68 -27.40
CA THR A 255 -30.42 -58.75 -26.60
C THR A 255 -30.25 -59.48 -25.26
N VAL A 256 -29.34 -60.44 -25.11
CA VAL A 256 -29.08 -61.09 -23.81
C VAL A 256 -28.29 -60.14 -22.89
N SER A 257 -27.35 -59.37 -23.45
CA SER A 257 -26.64 -58.33 -22.69
C SER A 257 -27.56 -57.18 -22.30
N GLU A 258 -28.40 -56.71 -23.23
CA GLU A 258 -29.43 -55.68 -23.00
C GLU A 258 -30.49 -56.14 -21.99
N LEU A 259 -30.93 -57.40 -22.04
CA LEU A 259 -31.85 -57.97 -21.04
C LEU A 259 -31.17 -58.16 -19.67
N ALA A 260 -29.89 -58.54 -19.62
CA ALA A 260 -29.14 -58.59 -18.38
C ALA A 260 -28.94 -57.19 -17.78
N GLU A 261 -28.72 -56.17 -18.61
CA GLU A 261 -28.64 -54.76 -18.21
C GLU A 261 -29.99 -54.21 -17.75
N ALA A 262 -31.08 -54.50 -18.47
CA ALA A 262 -32.44 -54.13 -18.06
C ALA A 262 -32.89 -54.84 -16.77
N ARG A 263 -32.44 -56.08 -16.52
CA ARG A 263 -32.63 -56.77 -15.23
C ARG A 263 -31.81 -56.15 -14.10
N ARG A 264 -30.73 -55.42 -14.40
CA ARG A 264 -29.96 -54.64 -13.43
C ARG A 264 -30.57 -53.25 -13.17
N THR A 265 -31.60 -52.83 -13.89
CA THR A 265 -32.29 -51.55 -13.60
C THR A 265 -33.62 -51.76 -12.89
N THR A 266 -33.75 -51.23 -11.68
CA THR A 266 -34.98 -51.30 -10.86
C THR A 266 -35.56 -49.89 -10.67
N TYR A 267 -36.87 -49.74 -10.82
CA TYR A 267 -37.54 -48.43 -10.66
C TYR A 267 -38.10 -48.27 -9.24
N LEU A 268 -37.43 -47.48 -8.40
CA LEU A 268 -37.83 -47.23 -7.02
C LEU A 268 -38.28 -45.77 -6.85
N SER A 269 -39.44 -45.57 -6.25
CA SER A 269 -39.96 -44.26 -5.81
C SER A 269 -39.82 -43.10 -6.82
N GLY A 270 -39.99 -43.39 -8.11
CA GLY A 270 -39.93 -42.39 -9.19
C GLY A 270 -38.63 -42.34 -9.98
N ARG A 271 -37.61 -43.16 -9.66
CA ARG A 271 -36.29 -43.13 -10.31
C ARG A 271 -35.79 -44.53 -10.69
N TRP A 272 -35.06 -44.62 -11.79
CA TRP A 272 -34.35 -45.83 -12.19
C TRP A 272 -33.01 -45.92 -11.45
N ILE A 273 -32.75 -47.06 -10.80
CA ILE A 273 -31.52 -47.36 -10.06
C ILE A 273 -30.86 -48.57 -10.72
N TRP A 274 -29.53 -48.55 -10.82
CA TRP A 274 -28.74 -49.64 -11.37
C TRP A 274 -28.12 -50.47 -10.24
N ASP A 275 -28.40 -51.77 -10.23
CA ASP A 275 -28.01 -52.75 -9.21
C ASP A 275 -27.15 -53.82 -9.87
N ASP A 276 -25.95 -54.06 -9.34
CA ASP A 276 -25.01 -55.04 -9.88
C ASP A 276 -25.40 -56.50 -9.57
N GLN A 277 -26.31 -56.71 -8.63
CA GLN A 277 -26.65 -58.02 -8.03
C GLN A 277 -28.16 -58.33 -8.04
N ASN A 278 -28.94 -57.63 -8.87
CA ASN A 278 -30.34 -57.94 -9.19
C ASN A 278 -31.31 -58.06 -7.97
N GLY A 279 -30.99 -57.43 -6.85
CA GLY A 279 -31.77 -57.54 -5.61
C GLY A 279 -31.66 -58.88 -4.87
N GLU A 280 -30.79 -59.80 -5.30
CA GLU A 280 -30.60 -61.12 -4.65
C GLU A 280 -29.66 -61.07 -3.42
N THR A 281 -29.03 -59.91 -3.17
CA THR A 281 -28.24 -59.64 -1.96
C THR A 281 -29.04 -58.82 -0.94
N SER A 282 -29.09 -59.33 0.29
CA SER A 282 -29.51 -58.56 1.46
C SER A 282 -28.29 -58.30 2.36
N ILE A 283 -28.39 -57.31 3.22
CA ILE A 283 -27.40 -57.00 4.24
C ILE A 283 -28.09 -57.16 5.59
N SER A 284 -27.59 -58.06 6.44
CA SER A 284 -28.06 -58.17 7.81
C SER A 284 -27.36 -57.18 8.74
N ILE A 285 -28.07 -56.74 9.77
CA ILE A 285 -27.54 -55.95 10.89
C ILE A 285 -28.00 -56.62 12.18
N THR A 286 -27.08 -56.94 13.10
CA THR A 286 -27.32 -57.74 14.33
C THR A 286 -27.69 -59.23 14.11
N GLY A 287 -28.00 -59.67 12.89
CA GLY A 287 -28.09 -61.08 12.51
C GLY A 287 -29.13 -61.38 11.40
N PRO A 288 -29.25 -62.65 10.97
CA PRO A 288 -30.05 -63.04 9.81
C PRO A 288 -31.55 -62.66 9.78
N PRO A 289 -32.29 -62.56 10.90
CA PRO A 289 -33.70 -62.16 10.85
C PRO A 289 -33.90 -60.64 10.72
N VAL A 290 -32.84 -59.85 10.54
CA VAL A 290 -32.84 -58.39 10.55
C VAL A 290 -32.04 -57.87 9.35
N THR A 291 -32.67 -57.92 8.17
CA THR A 291 -32.03 -57.66 6.87
C THR A 291 -32.68 -56.51 6.10
N LEU A 292 -31.87 -55.76 5.34
CA LEU A 292 -32.33 -54.82 4.31
C LEU A 292 -31.76 -55.21 2.94
N PRO A 293 -32.51 -55.06 1.83
CA PRO A 293 -31.96 -55.25 0.48
C PRO A 293 -30.75 -54.33 0.22
N SER A 294 -29.71 -54.85 -0.43
CA SER A 294 -28.45 -54.10 -0.66
C SER A 294 -28.66 -52.82 -1.47
N ASN A 295 -29.63 -52.84 -2.38
CA ASN A 295 -30.06 -51.74 -3.24
C ASN A 295 -30.99 -50.71 -2.57
N GLY A 296 -31.38 -50.94 -1.31
CA GLY A 296 -32.27 -50.06 -0.55
C GLY A 296 -33.76 -50.20 -0.88
N ASP A 297 -34.19 -51.19 -1.67
CA ASP A 297 -35.61 -51.37 -2.00
C ASP A 297 -36.44 -51.84 -0.79
N CYS A 298 -37.09 -50.90 -0.13
CA CYS A 298 -38.04 -51.19 0.95
C CYS A 298 -39.48 -51.41 0.44
N SER A 299 -39.71 -51.66 -0.86
CA SER A 299 -41.04 -51.88 -1.44
C SER A 299 -41.89 -52.90 -0.67
N ALA A 300 -41.27 -54.02 -0.27
CA ALA A 300 -41.86 -55.09 0.52
C ALA A 300 -42.45 -54.64 1.87
N TYR A 301 -41.98 -53.53 2.46
CA TYR A 301 -42.58 -52.93 3.65
C TYR A 301 -43.98 -52.39 3.33
N TYR A 302 -44.10 -51.55 2.30
CA TYR A 302 -45.37 -50.88 1.99
C TYR A 302 -46.39 -51.85 1.41
N THR A 303 -45.98 -52.77 0.53
CA THR A 303 -46.86 -53.81 0.00
C THR A 303 -47.51 -54.60 1.12
N TRP A 304 -46.74 -55.01 2.13
CA TRP A 304 -47.28 -55.73 3.29
C TRP A 304 -48.19 -54.85 4.16
N VAL A 305 -47.86 -53.58 4.38
CA VAL A 305 -48.71 -52.64 5.16
C VAL A 305 -50.05 -52.37 4.45
N GLU A 306 -50.04 -52.23 3.11
CA GLU A 306 -51.23 -52.06 2.25
C GLU A 306 -52.07 -53.36 2.15
N GLU A 307 -51.44 -54.53 2.17
CA GLU A 307 -52.13 -55.84 2.22
C GLU A 307 -52.74 -56.14 3.61
N LYS A 308 -52.09 -55.73 4.70
CA LYS A 308 -52.61 -55.90 6.08
C LYS A 308 -53.75 -54.94 6.40
N SER A 309 -53.77 -53.72 5.84
CA SER A 309 -54.90 -52.81 6.02
C SER A 309 -56.16 -53.29 5.30
N THR A 310 -56.02 -54.10 4.26
CA THR A 310 -57.13 -54.63 3.44
C THR A 310 -57.60 -56.03 3.85
N ASN A 311 -56.78 -56.85 4.52
CA ASN A 311 -57.11 -58.24 4.89
C ASN A 311 -57.02 -58.52 6.40
N GLN A 312 -58.17 -58.65 7.08
CA GLN A 312 -58.25 -59.11 8.48
C GLN A 312 -58.22 -60.65 8.59
N GLY A 313 -57.22 -61.29 7.99
CA GLY A 313 -57.00 -62.74 8.04
C GLY A 313 -56.21 -63.19 9.29
N PRO A 314 -56.32 -64.46 9.71
CA PRO A 314 -55.50 -64.99 10.80
C PRO A 314 -54.01 -65.02 10.39
N GLU A 315 -53.17 -64.50 11.28
CA GLU A 315 -51.71 -64.37 11.11
C GLU A 315 -51.06 -65.77 11.08
N LEU A 316 -50.52 -66.18 9.92
CA LEU A 316 -49.67 -67.38 9.81
C LEU A 316 -48.23 -67.03 10.17
N ASP A 317 -47.52 -67.98 10.80
CA ASP A 317 -46.13 -67.89 11.26
C ASP A 317 -45.09 -67.77 10.11
N HIS A 318 -45.18 -66.69 9.33
CA HIS A 318 -44.22 -66.31 8.30
C HIS A 318 -43.59 -64.98 8.69
N ILE A 319 -42.26 -64.88 8.56
CA ILE A 319 -41.48 -63.71 9.00
C ILE A 319 -42.03 -62.46 8.31
N ASN A 320 -42.57 -61.53 9.09
CA ASN A 320 -43.15 -60.30 8.56
C ASN A 320 -42.04 -59.41 7.96
N PRO A 321 -42.05 -59.13 6.64
CA PRO A 321 -41.05 -58.27 6.01
C PRO A 321 -41.06 -56.85 6.59
N ALA A 322 -42.23 -56.33 6.99
CA ALA A 322 -42.32 -55.00 7.57
C ALA A 322 -41.64 -54.94 8.95
N HIS A 323 -41.78 -55.96 9.80
CA HIS A 323 -41.04 -56.02 11.07
C HIS A 323 -39.53 -56.20 10.87
N THR A 324 -39.11 -57.03 9.91
CA THR A 324 -37.69 -57.22 9.55
C THR A 324 -37.04 -55.91 9.10
N ILE A 325 -37.69 -55.21 8.16
CA ILE A 325 -37.23 -53.92 7.62
C ILE A 325 -37.24 -52.84 8.70
N SER A 326 -38.33 -52.71 9.48
CA SER A 326 -38.40 -51.76 10.60
C SER A 326 -37.33 -52.01 11.65
N ALA A 327 -37.08 -53.26 12.04
CA ALA A 327 -36.05 -53.59 13.02
C ALA A 327 -34.65 -53.20 12.50
N ALA A 328 -34.34 -53.53 11.24
CA ALA A 328 -33.07 -53.20 10.62
C ALA A 328 -32.84 -51.68 10.51
N LEU A 329 -33.87 -50.90 10.17
CA LEU A 329 -33.81 -49.43 10.14
C LEU A 329 -33.74 -48.79 11.54
N CYS A 330 -34.40 -49.39 12.53
CA CYS A 330 -34.35 -48.98 13.93
C CYS A 330 -32.92 -49.19 14.49
N TYR A 331 -32.27 -50.32 14.21
CA TYR A 331 -30.86 -50.56 14.56
C TYR A 331 -29.87 -49.71 13.73
N ALA A 332 -30.13 -49.48 12.44
CA ALA A 332 -29.29 -48.61 11.62
C ALA A 332 -29.30 -47.17 12.15
N THR A 333 -30.47 -46.64 12.54
CA THR A 333 -30.62 -45.33 13.19
C THR A 333 -29.84 -45.26 14.51
N GLN A 334 -29.94 -46.32 15.33
CA GLN A 334 -29.20 -46.41 16.59
C GLN A 334 -27.68 -46.42 16.37
N LEU A 335 -27.19 -47.24 15.44
CA LEU A 335 -25.78 -47.30 15.06
C LEU A 335 -25.28 -45.94 14.56
N VAL A 336 -25.99 -45.29 13.63
CA VAL A 336 -25.65 -43.97 13.08
C VAL A 336 -25.57 -42.91 14.18
N THR A 337 -26.46 -42.94 15.17
CA THR A 337 -26.46 -42.03 16.33
C THR A 337 -25.27 -42.29 17.28
N ILE A 338 -24.86 -43.55 17.45
CA ILE A 338 -23.67 -43.90 18.24
C ILE A 338 -22.39 -43.51 17.47
N LEU A 339 -22.32 -43.77 16.17
CA LEU A 339 -21.20 -43.40 15.30
C LEU A 339 -21.01 -41.88 15.28
N SER A 340 -22.08 -41.10 15.13
CA SER A 340 -22.01 -39.63 15.14
C SER A 340 -21.46 -39.09 16.47
N HIS A 341 -21.86 -39.70 17.60
CA HIS A 341 -21.33 -39.36 18.92
C HIS A 341 -19.85 -39.74 19.09
N ILE A 342 -19.43 -40.94 18.66
CA ILE A 342 -18.02 -41.36 18.74
C ILE A 342 -17.12 -40.48 17.85
N LEU A 343 -17.59 -40.16 16.64
CA LEU A 343 -16.87 -39.34 15.66
C LEU A 343 -16.89 -37.84 15.99
N ASP A 344 -17.79 -37.39 16.87
CA ASP A 344 -18.05 -35.98 17.21
C ASP A 344 -18.49 -35.16 15.97
N VAL A 345 -19.49 -35.71 15.28
CA VAL A 345 -20.07 -35.13 14.06
C VAL A 345 -21.56 -34.89 14.28
N ASN A 346 -22.00 -33.63 14.18
CA ASN A 346 -23.42 -33.30 14.24
C ASN A 346 -24.13 -33.82 12.99
N LEU A 347 -25.28 -34.47 13.17
CA LEU A 347 -26.09 -34.99 12.07
C LEU A 347 -27.03 -33.89 11.53
N PRO A 348 -27.18 -33.75 10.19
CA PRO A 348 -28.00 -32.71 9.59
C PRO A 348 -29.50 -32.92 9.81
N LYS A 349 -29.97 -34.16 9.98
CA LYS A 349 -31.37 -34.49 10.21
C LYS A 349 -31.59 -35.08 11.59
N LYS A 350 -32.51 -34.50 12.37
CA LYS A 350 -33.04 -35.13 13.58
C LYS A 350 -33.86 -36.36 13.18
N LEU A 351 -33.54 -37.50 13.78
CA LEU A 351 -34.24 -38.76 13.59
C LEU A 351 -34.23 -39.54 14.91
N CYS A 352 -35.39 -40.02 15.37
CA CYS A 352 -35.49 -40.75 16.62
C CYS A 352 -35.41 -42.25 16.38
N ASN A 353 -34.71 -43.01 17.24
CA ASN A 353 -34.66 -44.48 17.13
C ASN A 353 -36.06 -45.12 17.08
N SER A 354 -37.03 -44.55 17.82
CA SER A 354 -38.41 -45.02 17.86
C SER A 354 -39.19 -44.80 16.56
N GLU A 355 -38.69 -44.03 15.60
CA GLU A 355 -39.45 -43.58 14.41
C GLU A 355 -39.81 -44.76 13.49
N PHE A 356 -38.93 -45.76 13.33
CA PHE A 356 -39.22 -47.01 12.59
C PHE A 356 -39.83 -48.12 13.46
N CYS A 357 -39.81 -47.96 14.78
CA CYS A 357 -40.22 -48.97 15.76
C CYS A 357 -41.69 -48.79 16.23
N GLY A 358 -42.46 -47.90 15.60
CA GLY A 358 -43.91 -47.71 15.84
C GLY A 358 -44.81 -48.61 14.99
N GLU A 359 -46.13 -48.54 15.21
CA GLU A 359 -47.11 -49.29 14.41
C GLU A 359 -47.20 -48.75 12.97
N ASN A 360 -47.18 -49.67 11.98
CA ASN A 360 -47.42 -49.48 10.55
C ASN A 360 -47.38 -48.03 10.01
N LEU A 361 -46.18 -47.50 9.78
CA LEU A 361 -46.02 -46.19 9.13
C LEU A 361 -46.66 -46.14 7.74
N SER A 362 -47.30 -45.02 7.41
CA SER A 362 -47.73 -44.72 6.04
C SER A 362 -46.52 -44.61 5.10
N ARG A 363 -46.74 -44.92 3.82
CA ARG A 363 -45.70 -44.89 2.78
C ARG A 363 -44.93 -43.58 2.73
N TYR A 364 -45.64 -42.45 2.86
CA TYR A 364 -45.05 -41.12 2.95
C TYR A 364 -44.14 -40.95 4.18
N ARG A 365 -44.64 -41.25 5.40
CA ARG A 365 -43.87 -41.07 6.65
C ARG A 365 -42.60 -41.92 6.68
N PHE A 366 -42.70 -43.20 6.30
CA PHE A 366 -41.54 -44.08 6.22
C PHE A 366 -40.55 -43.62 5.15
N THR A 367 -40.99 -43.21 3.95
CA THR A 367 -40.06 -42.72 2.92
C THR A 367 -39.31 -41.46 3.38
N ARG A 368 -40.02 -40.52 4.04
CA ARG A 368 -39.39 -39.31 4.62
C ARG A 368 -38.39 -39.66 5.72
N ALA A 369 -38.71 -40.59 6.62
CA ALA A 369 -37.81 -41.05 7.67
C ALA A 369 -36.58 -41.79 7.12
N LEU A 370 -36.75 -42.66 6.11
CA LEU A 370 -35.67 -43.36 5.43
C LEU A 370 -34.74 -42.40 4.69
N SER A 371 -35.27 -41.37 4.03
CA SER A 371 -34.46 -40.32 3.40
C SER A 371 -33.60 -39.58 4.43
N LYS A 372 -34.21 -39.13 5.55
CA LYS A 372 -33.47 -38.51 6.68
C LYS A 372 -32.35 -39.40 7.21
N LEU A 373 -32.60 -40.70 7.39
CA LEU A 373 -31.58 -41.67 7.83
C LEU A 373 -30.42 -41.73 6.83
N ASN A 374 -30.71 -41.87 5.54
CA ASN A 374 -29.69 -41.94 4.51
C ASN A 374 -28.89 -40.62 4.41
N THR A 375 -29.50 -39.45 4.60
CA THR A 375 -28.79 -38.16 4.63
C THR A 375 -27.78 -38.13 5.78
N ASN A 376 -28.17 -38.61 6.96
CA ASN A 376 -27.26 -38.73 8.10
C ASN A 376 -26.11 -39.71 7.84
N ILE A 377 -26.39 -40.86 7.20
CA ILE A 377 -25.38 -41.85 6.82
C ILE A 377 -24.38 -41.25 5.84
N LEU A 378 -24.84 -40.61 4.75
CA LEU A 378 -23.96 -39.99 3.76
C LEU A 378 -23.14 -38.85 4.37
N HIS A 379 -23.75 -38.02 5.22
CA HIS A 379 -23.03 -36.98 5.96
C HIS A 379 -21.90 -37.55 6.82
N LEU A 380 -22.12 -38.68 7.51
CA LEU A 380 -21.04 -39.39 8.22
C LEU A 380 -19.98 -39.94 7.26
N CYS A 381 -20.38 -40.51 6.13
CA CYS A 381 -19.46 -41.02 5.10
C CYS A 381 -18.53 -39.92 4.56
N PHE A 382 -19.08 -38.76 4.19
CA PHE A 382 -18.31 -37.58 3.79
C PHE A 382 -17.43 -37.07 4.94
N SER A 383 -17.96 -37.00 6.17
CA SER A 383 -17.18 -36.59 7.34
C SER A 383 -15.92 -37.44 7.53
N GLN A 384 -15.97 -38.73 7.19
CA GLN A 384 -14.88 -39.69 7.30
C GLN A 384 -14.13 -39.95 5.98
N HIS A 385 -14.33 -39.12 4.94
CA HIS A 385 -13.69 -39.27 3.62
C HIS A 385 -13.82 -40.71 3.04
N VAL A 386 -15.03 -41.27 3.14
CA VAL A 386 -15.40 -42.43 2.32
C VAL A 386 -15.47 -41.98 0.87
N ASP A 387 -14.98 -42.83 -0.03
CA ASP A 387 -14.95 -42.59 -1.47
C ASP A 387 -16.35 -42.42 -2.06
N SER A 388 -16.63 -41.23 -2.60
CA SER A 388 -17.93 -40.87 -3.17
C SER A 388 -18.37 -41.76 -4.33
N GLU A 389 -17.43 -42.37 -5.08
CA GLU A 389 -17.77 -43.29 -6.18
C GLU A 389 -18.42 -44.60 -5.69
N LYS A 390 -18.26 -44.93 -4.39
CA LYS A 390 -18.85 -46.12 -3.75
C LYS A 390 -20.18 -45.83 -3.06
N LEU A 391 -20.52 -44.56 -2.86
CA LEU A 391 -21.68 -44.14 -2.08
C LEU A 391 -22.91 -43.99 -2.98
N HIS A 392 -24.08 -44.40 -2.47
CA HIS A 392 -25.34 -44.23 -3.20
C HIS A 392 -26.46 -43.70 -2.26
N PRO A 393 -27.28 -42.71 -2.67
CA PRO A 393 -28.31 -42.08 -1.81
C PRO A 393 -29.32 -43.02 -1.16
N HIS A 394 -29.54 -44.20 -1.74
CA HIS A 394 -30.54 -45.15 -1.26
C HIS A 394 -29.96 -46.36 -0.53
N HIS A 395 -28.64 -46.62 -0.58
CA HIS A 395 -28.05 -47.86 -0.03
C HIS A 395 -27.71 -47.74 1.46
N THR A 396 -28.72 -47.79 2.32
CA THR A 396 -28.62 -47.58 3.79
C THR A 396 -27.48 -48.37 4.45
N LEU A 397 -27.55 -49.70 4.50
CA LEU A 397 -26.53 -50.50 5.19
C LEU A 397 -25.20 -50.60 4.41
N ARG A 398 -25.22 -50.57 3.07
CA ARG A 398 -24.00 -50.64 2.25
C ARG A 398 -23.09 -49.43 2.47
N ASN A 399 -23.67 -48.22 2.55
CA ASN A 399 -22.92 -47.02 2.90
C ASN A 399 -22.32 -47.10 4.31
N ILE A 400 -23.06 -47.66 5.29
CA ILE A 400 -22.54 -47.91 6.64
C ILE A 400 -21.36 -48.91 6.59
N MET A 401 -21.45 -49.99 5.81
CA MET A 401 -20.35 -50.95 5.63
C MET A 401 -19.09 -50.27 5.05
N PHE A 402 -19.22 -49.36 4.09
CA PHE A 402 -18.08 -48.59 3.58
C PHE A 402 -17.50 -47.62 4.62
N LEU A 403 -18.35 -46.99 5.44
CA LEU A 403 -17.94 -46.11 6.54
C LEU A 403 -17.12 -46.86 7.60
N VAL A 404 -17.61 -48.01 8.08
CA VAL A 404 -16.98 -48.80 9.15
C VAL A 404 -15.99 -49.85 8.64
N SER A 405 -15.71 -49.88 7.34
CA SER A 405 -14.77 -50.84 6.73
C SER A 405 -13.37 -50.72 7.36
N PRO A 406 -12.69 -51.84 7.68
CA PRO A 406 -11.28 -51.83 8.06
C PRO A 406 -10.35 -51.21 7.01
N GLU A 407 -10.79 -51.13 5.75
CA GLU A 407 -10.06 -50.48 4.64
C GLU A 407 -10.17 -48.94 4.67
N ASN A 408 -11.04 -48.36 5.52
CA ASN A 408 -11.20 -46.92 5.64
C ASN A 408 -10.09 -46.30 6.52
N ASP A 409 -8.96 -45.98 5.91
CA ASP A 409 -7.84 -45.29 6.56
C ASP A 409 -8.17 -43.92 7.14
N ASN A 410 -9.30 -43.31 6.77
CA ASN A 410 -9.75 -42.02 7.28
C ASN A 410 -10.75 -42.14 8.46
N LEU A 411 -11.17 -43.35 8.84
CA LEU A 411 -12.09 -43.58 9.95
C LEU A 411 -11.51 -43.05 11.27
N GLY A 412 -12.28 -42.21 11.96
CA GLY A 412 -11.91 -41.50 13.18
C GLY A 412 -11.38 -40.08 12.97
N ARG A 413 -11.17 -39.63 11.72
CA ARG A 413 -10.60 -38.31 11.40
C ARG A 413 -11.44 -37.17 12.00
N THR A 414 -10.74 -36.16 12.50
CA THR A 414 -11.30 -34.86 12.89
C THR A 414 -10.78 -33.78 11.93
N GLY A 415 -11.67 -32.92 11.43
CA GLY A 415 -11.29 -31.80 10.56
C GLY A 415 -12.41 -31.41 9.60
N PRO A 416 -12.17 -30.42 8.72
CA PRO A 416 -13.10 -30.09 7.65
C PRO A 416 -13.28 -31.28 6.68
N PHE A 417 -14.43 -31.28 6.01
CA PHE A 417 -14.78 -32.16 4.90
C PHE A 417 -15.70 -31.38 3.94
N GLU A 418 -15.88 -31.91 2.74
CA GLU A 418 -16.80 -31.38 1.73
C GLU A 418 -17.90 -32.41 1.49
N VAL A 419 -19.13 -31.94 1.24
CA VAL A 419 -20.28 -32.77 0.86
C VAL A 419 -20.42 -32.72 -0.66
N SER A 420 -20.66 -33.86 -1.30
CA SER A 420 -20.88 -33.92 -2.74
C SER A 420 -22.28 -33.39 -3.07
N ALA A 421 -22.34 -32.25 -3.78
CA ALA A 421 -23.59 -31.61 -4.17
C ALA A 421 -24.48 -32.54 -5.01
N ASP A 422 -23.91 -33.28 -5.95
CA ASP A 422 -24.64 -34.21 -6.82
C ASP A 422 -25.35 -35.33 -6.02
N LEU A 423 -24.69 -35.82 -4.96
CA LEU A 423 -25.26 -36.82 -4.05
C LEU A 423 -26.30 -36.20 -3.11
N GLU A 424 -26.13 -34.94 -2.69
CA GLU A 424 -27.08 -34.19 -1.87
C GLU A 424 -28.38 -33.86 -2.64
N GLU A 425 -28.28 -33.34 -3.86
CA GLU A 425 -29.40 -33.11 -4.79
C GLU A 425 -30.13 -34.43 -5.10
N SER A 426 -29.39 -35.53 -5.25
CA SER A 426 -29.98 -36.85 -5.43
C SER A 426 -30.81 -37.33 -4.22
N MET A 427 -30.65 -36.74 -3.03
CA MET A 427 -31.49 -37.03 -1.86
C MET A 427 -32.75 -36.16 -1.77
N GLU A 428 -32.84 -35.09 -2.57
CA GLU A 428 -33.97 -34.16 -2.48
C GLU A 428 -35.27 -34.92 -2.78
N PHE A 429 -36.18 -34.90 -1.80
CA PHE A 429 -37.43 -35.62 -1.86
C PHE A 429 -38.36 -34.92 -2.85
N VAL A 430 -38.30 -35.37 -4.11
CA VAL A 430 -39.31 -35.03 -5.11
C VAL A 430 -40.62 -35.66 -4.64
N GLU A 431 -41.57 -34.82 -4.20
CA GLU A 431 -42.91 -35.30 -3.88
C GLU A 431 -43.50 -35.98 -5.13
N PRO A 432 -44.00 -37.23 -5.02
CA PRO A 432 -44.82 -37.79 -6.08
C PRO A 432 -46.03 -36.88 -6.27
N GLU A 433 -46.23 -36.33 -7.47
CA GLU A 433 -47.45 -35.56 -7.75
C GLU A 433 -48.68 -36.38 -7.34
N ALA A 434 -49.57 -35.76 -6.56
CA ALA A 434 -50.69 -36.42 -5.92
C ALA A 434 -51.77 -36.85 -6.94
N ALA A 435 -51.50 -37.92 -7.68
CA ALA A 435 -52.42 -38.57 -8.59
C ALA A 435 -53.29 -39.61 -7.85
N GLY A 436 -54.07 -39.15 -6.88
CA GLY A 436 -55.02 -39.97 -6.11
C GLY A 436 -55.90 -39.13 -5.20
N PRO A 437 -57.18 -39.51 -4.96
CA PRO A 437 -58.09 -38.71 -4.14
C PRO A 437 -57.63 -38.69 -2.67
N ALA A 438 -57.96 -37.60 -1.98
CA ALA A 438 -57.60 -37.41 -0.58
C ALA A 438 -58.29 -38.45 0.33
N GLU A 439 -57.50 -39.38 0.87
CA GLU A 439 -57.86 -40.14 2.07
C GLU A 439 -57.75 -39.21 3.29
N GLU A 440 -58.85 -38.51 3.57
CA GLU A 440 -59.02 -37.66 4.76
C GLU A 440 -59.21 -38.55 6.00
N SER A 441 -58.11 -38.97 6.65
CA SER A 441 -58.19 -39.57 7.99
C SER A 441 -56.88 -39.46 8.77
N GLY A 442 -56.94 -38.79 9.93
CA GLY A 442 -55.85 -38.69 10.89
C GLY A 442 -55.21 -37.31 10.97
N ASP A 443 -55.75 -36.45 11.84
CA ASP A 443 -55.08 -35.23 12.33
C ASP A 443 -53.94 -35.61 13.30
N GLU A 444 -52.92 -36.27 12.74
CA GLU A 444 -51.65 -36.56 13.40
C GLU A 444 -50.71 -35.38 13.13
N ALA A 445 -50.67 -34.43 14.07
CA ALA A 445 -49.84 -33.23 13.96
C ALA A 445 -48.36 -33.61 13.75
N VAL A 446 -47.91 -33.54 12.49
CA VAL A 446 -46.51 -33.70 12.11
C VAL A 446 -45.74 -32.51 12.71
N THR A 447 -45.14 -32.76 13.87
CA THR A 447 -44.29 -31.80 14.58
C THR A 447 -43.00 -31.63 13.79
N ASP A 448 -43.03 -30.67 12.87
CA ASP A 448 -41.89 -30.29 12.05
C ASP A 448 -40.86 -29.51 12.88
N GLU A 449 -40.14 -30.23 13.75
CA GLU A 449 -39.00 -29.71 14.52
C GLU A 449 -37.78 -29.30 13.67
N GLU A 450 -37.95 -29.21 12.34
CA GLU A 450 -36.99 -28.61 11.39
C GLU A 450 -37.28 -27.13 11.11
N THR A 451 -38.47 -26.58 11.46
CA THR A 451 -38.79 -25.16 11.29
C THR A 451 -38.64 -24.28 12.55
N ASP A 452 -38.47 -24.85 13.75
CA ASP A 452 -38.14 -24.07 14.96
C ASP A 452 -36.63 -23.76 15.08
N LEU A 453 -36.10 -23.09 14.06
CA LEU A 453 -34.76 -22.51 14.08
C LEU A 453 -34.80 -21.06 14.57
N GLY A 454 -35.15 -20.90 15.84
CA GLY A 454 -34.51 -19.90 16.70
C GLY A 454 -34.78 -18.42 16.37
N THR A 455 -36.02 -17.98 16.59
CA THR A 455 -36.30 -16.55 16.89
C THR A 455 -35.53 -16.08 18.16
N ASP A 456 -35.04 -17.03 18.97
CA ASP A 456 -34.33 -16.78 20.22
C ASP A 456 -32.83 -16.43 20.07
N TRP A 457 -32.23 -16.57 18.88
CA TRP A 457 -30.83 -16.17 18.67
C TRP A 457 -30.61 -14.65 18.58
N GLU A 458 -31.66 -13.85 18.37
CA GLU A 458 -31.57 -12.38 18.42
C GLU A 458 -31.85 -11.80 19.81
N THR A 459 -32.43 -12.58 20.74
CA THR A 459 -32.77 -12.08 22.09
C THR A 459 -31.68 -12.42 23.10
N VAL A 460 -30.54 -11.72 22.99
CA VAL A 460 -29.53 -11.72 24.07
C VAL A 460 -30.20 -11.22 25.36
N PRO A 461 -30.20 -11.99 26.46
CA PRO A 461 -30.71 -11.50 27.73
C PRO A 461 -29.91 -10.26 28.14
N SER A 462 -30.58 -9.11 28.25
CA SER A 462 -29.95 -7.87 28.72
C SER A 462 -29.15 -8.15 29.99
N PRO A 463 -27.84 -7.80 30.04
CA PRO A 463 -27.00 -8.16 31.18
C PRO A 463 -27.55 -7.52 32.45
N ARG A 464 -28.27 -8.31 33.26
CA ARG A 464 -28.42 -7.98 34.67
C ARG A 464 -27.04 -8.15 35.26
N PHE A 465 -26.36 -7.02 35.44
CA PHE A 465 -25.06 -6.93 36.07
C PHE A 465 -25.03 -7.84 37.29
N CYS A 466 -24.02 -8.71 37.37
CA CYS A 466 -23.75 -9.41 38.61
C CYS A 466 -23.49 -8.36 39.69
N ASP A 467 -24.33 -8.32 40.72
CA ASP A 467 -24.19 -7.42 41.85
C ASP A 467 -22.83 -7.68 42.55
N ILE A 468 -21.85 -6.83 42.28
CA ILE A 468 -20.58 -6.82 43.00
C ILE A 468 -20.88 -6.27 44.40
N PRO A 469 -20.65 -7.03 45.48
CA PRO A 469 -21.10 -6.63 46.79
C PRO A 469 -20.30 -5.41 47.31
N SER A 470 -21.04 -4.36 47.64
CA SER A 470 -20.69 -3.30 48.60
C SER A 470 -19.43 -2.44 48.33
N GLN A 471 -19.65 -1.17 47.99
CA GLN A 471 -19.32 -0.10 48.93
C GLN A 471 -20.16 1.15 48.63
N SER A 472 -20.60 1.84 49.69
CA SER A 472 -21.54 2.96 49.63
C SER A 472 -20.83 4.30 49.42
N MET A 473 -21.29 5.08 48.44
CA MET A 473 -21.23 6.54 48.53
C MET A 473 -22.50 7.16 47.93
N ASP A 474 -23.15 8.00 48.72
CA ASP A 474 -24.23 8.87 48.28
C ASP A 474 -23.73 9.89 47.24
N LEU A 475 -24.56 10.26 46.26
CA LEU A 475 -25.25 11.56 46.24
C LEU A 475 -26.13 11.77 44.99
N SER A 476 -27.21 12.54 45.18
CA SER A 476 -27.85 13.42 44.19
C SER A 476 -28.64 12.83 43.02
N GLN A 477 -29.97 12.83 43.18
CA GLN A 477 -30.92 12.88 42.06
C GLN A 477 -31.04 14.32 41.51
N SER A 478 -31.01 14.47 40.19
CA SER A 478 -31.64 15.55 39.40
C SER A 478 -31.54 15.13 37.92
N ALA A 479 -32.63 14.76 37.24
CA ALA A 479 -33.76 15.58 36.75
C ALA A 479 -33.44 16.29 35.41
N LEU A 480 -34.46 16.37 34.53
CA LEU A 480 -34.44 16.91 33.15
C LEU A 480 -33.84 15.91 32.11
N GLN A 481 -34.36 15.74 30.87
CA GLN A 481 -35.56 16.30 30.22
C GLN A 481 -35.92 15.53 28.91
N VAL A 482 -37.21 15.60 28.52
CA VAL A 482 -37.73 15.78 27.13
C VAL A 482 -37.60 14.65 26.08
N SER A 483 -38.77 14.10 25.76
CA SER A 483 -39.39 13.94 24.43
C SER A 483 -38.56 13.51 23.21
N GLN A 484 -38.94 12.37 22.64
CA GLN A 484 -38.71 12.03 21.23
C GLN A 484 -39.44 13.02 20.30
N PRO A 485 -38.94 13.17 19.07
CA PRO A 485 -39.81 12.87 17.93
C PRO A 485 -39.17 11.91 16.91
N SER A 486 -40.04 11.16 16.24
CA SER A 486 -39.71 10.31 15.09
C SER A 486 -39.27 11.15 13.87
N ALA A 487 -38.22 10.70 13.18
CA ALA A 487 -37.91 11.13 11.81
C ALA A 487 -37.25 9.98 11.03
N ASN A 488 -37.71 9.73 9.81
CA ASN A 488 -37.25 8.65 8.94
C ASN A 488 -35.75 8.79 8.61
N ALA A 489 -35.01 7.70 8.73
CA ALA A 489 -33.66 7.57 8.19
C ALA A 489 -33.67 6.65 6.96
N GLY A 490 -33.53 7.23 5.77
CA GLY A 490 -33.13 6.52 4.56
C GLY A 490 -31.64 6.71 4.31
N GLY A 491 -30.94 5.63 3.93
CA GLY A 491 -29.49 5.62 3.66
C GLY A 491 -28.64 5.23 4.87
N MET A 492 -27.40 4.73 4.70
CA MET A 492 -26.62 4.59 3.46
C MET A 492 -25.69 3.37 3.50
N ILE A 493 -25.59 2.70 2.36
CA ILE A 493 -24.37 2.25 1.67
C ILE A 493 -23.08 2.18 2.52
N SER A 494 -22.60 0.95 2.74
CA SER A 494 -21.29 0.63 3.32
C SER A 494 -20.13 1.38 2.66
N SER A 495 -19.21 1.94 3.47
CA SER A 495 -17.96 2.56 2.99
C SER A 495 -16.75 2.04 3.76
N ALA A 496 -16.18 0.92 3.30
CA ALA A 496 -14.93 0.37 3.81
C ALA A 496 -13.72 0.97 3.06
N ALA A 497 -13.29 2.19 3.43
CA ALA A 497 -11.99 2.77 3.03
C ALA A 497 -11.67 4.11 3.74
N ALA A 498 -11.40 4.09 5.06
CA ALA A 498 -11.03 5.32 5.79
C ALA A 498 -10.05 5.07 6.95
N SER A 499 -8.82 4.61 6.66
CA SER A 499 -7.77 4.43 7.70
C SER A 499 -6.33 4.51 7.17
N VAL A 500 -5.97 5.56 6.40
CA VAL A 500 -4.55 5.84 6.06
C VAL A 500 -4.22 7.35 5.82
N SER A 501 -4.74 8.27 6.64
CA SER A 501 -4.52 9.73 6.41
C SER A 501 -4.24 10.60 7.66
N SER A 502 -3.75 10.05 8.78
CA SER A 502 -3.64 10.81 10.06
C SER A 502 -2.25 10.80 10.72
N TRP A 503 -1.17 11.07 9.97
CA TRP A 503 0.18 11.28 10.56
C TRP A 503 0.98 12.47 9.99
N PHE A 504 0.39 13.33 9.14
CA PHE A 504 1.07 14.48 8.52
C PHE A 504 0.32 15.82 8.65
N ARG A 505 -0.34 16.08 9.78
CA ARG A 505 -0.92 17.41 10.08
C ARG A 505 -0.63 17.89 11.51
N ALA A 506 0.66 17.89 11.87
CA ALA A 506 1.15 18.40 13.15
C ALA A 506 2.51 19.13 13.03
N TYR A 507 2.70 19.99 12.01
CA TYR A 507 3.83 20.93 11.98
C TYR A 507 3.68 22.14 11.05
N THR A 508 2.64 22.98 11.23
CA THR A 508 2.68 24.41 10.86
C THR A 508 1.65 25.18 11.69
N GLY A 509 2.12 25.83 12.76
CA GLY A 509 1.37 26.85 13.48
C GLY A 509 2.16 28.16 13.46
N GLN A 510 1.47 29.25 13.14
CA GLN A 510 1.89 30.66 13.29
C GLN A 510 3.11 31.16 12.50
N ARG A 511 2.80 31.91 11.43
CA ARG A 511 2.98 33.36 11.47
C ARG A 511 1.71 34.05 10.98
#